data_AF-A0AAN8Q5K9-F1
#
_entry.id   AF-A0AAN8Q5K9-F1
#
_cell.length_a   1.000
_cell.length_b   1.000
_cell.length_c   1.000
_cell.angle_alpha   90.00
_cell.angle_beta   90.00
_cell.angle_gamma   90.00
#
_symmetry.space_group_name_H-M   'P 1'
#
loop_
_entity.id
_entity.type
_entity.pdbx_description
1 polymer ?
#
loop_
_entity_poly.entity_id
_entity_poly.type
_entity_poly.pdbx_seq_one_letter_code
_entity_poly.pdbx_strand_id
1 'polypeptide(L)'
;MCPSKPHQGPSLWILPSQGEPNWAKNVSSRGLSTRTVEVVKSEKFTKAGIIPPLLDLNQNRSKLKMYIGHLRDLCQERDPQILQALTPPSSYHRSQHTAWETELHNMTPEQLESELEVCERESAELQEYANCVLQQIADHCPDILEQVVNTLEESC
;
A
#
# COMPACT_ATOMS: atom_id res chain seq x y z
N MET A 1 14.11 3.26 -8.70
CA MET A 1 15.17 3.28 -7.68
C MET A 1 15.21 4.64 -7.01
N CYS A 2 14.65 4.77 -5.81
CA CYS A 2 15.02 5.87 -4.92
C CYS A 2 16.52 5.70 -4.58
N PRO A 3 17.34 6.77 -4.56
CA PRO A 3 18.76 6.62 -4.28
C PRO A 3 18.94 5.99 -2.90
N SER A 4 19.58 4.81 -2.87
CA SER A 4 19.90 4.10 -1.63
C SER A 4 20.82 4.97 -0.77
N LYS A 5 20.25 5.65 0.23
CA LYS A 5 21.03 6.20 1.34
C LYS A 5 21.46 5.05 2.27
N PRO A 6 22.68 5.09 2.80
CA PRO A 6 23.17 4.06 3.71
C PRO A 6 22.44 4.14 5.06
N HIS A 7 22.28 2.97 5.67
CA HIS A 7 21.59 2.73 6.94
C HIS A 7 21.87 3.78 8.03
N GLN A 8 20.83 4.47 8.46
CA GLN A 8 20.62 4.87 9.85
C GLN A 8 19.25 4.34 10.27
N GLY A 9 19.17 3.82 11.49
CA GLY A 9 18.11 2.95 12.00
C GLY A 9 16.67 3.47 11.95
N PRO A 10 15.71 2.67 12.43
CA PRO A 10 14.29 2.94 12.24
C PRO A 10 13.87 4.16 13.05
N SER A 11 13.70 5.31 12.40
CA SER A 11 12.88 6.39 12.94
C SER A 11 11.42 5.94 12.84
N LEU A 12 10.97 5.33 13.94
CA LEU A 12 9.58 5.12 14.30
C LEU A 12 8.84 6.48 14.26
N TRP A 13 8.24 6.83 13.14
CA TRP A 13 7.11 7.76 13.14
C TRP A 13 5.87 6.91 13.42
N ILE A 14 5.61 6.74 14.72
CA ILE A 14 4.40 6.14 15.26
C ILE A 14 3.21 6.97 14.77
N LEU A 15 2.50 6.47 13.76
CA LEU A 15 1.09 6.79 13.59
C LEU A 15 0.35 6.27 14.84
N PRO A 16 -0.56 7.06 15.43
CA PRO A 16 -1.29 6.64 16.62
C PRO A 16 -2.02 5.33 16.35
N SER A 17 -1.83 4.38 17.28
CA SER A 17 -2.44 3.05 17.30
C SER A 17 -3.97 3.11 17.34
N GLN A 18 -4.59 3.30 16.18
CA GLN A 18 -6.00 2.98 15.93
C GLN A 18 -6.01 1.83 14.92
N GLY A 19 -5.92 0.61 15.47
CA GLY A 19 -6.12 -0.64 14.75
C GLY A 19 -5.02 -0.97 13.74
N GLU A 20 -4.12 -1.88 14.10
CA GLU A 20 -3.30 -2.59 13.10
C GLU A 20 -4.20 -3.10 11.97
N PRO A 21 -3.96 -2.70 10.72
CA PRO A 21 -4.73 -3.18 9.59
C PRO A 21 -4.51 -4.69 9.44
N ASN A 22 -5.59 -5.42 9.18
CA ASN A 22 -5.67 -6.90 9.27
C ASN A 22 -4.63 -7.63 8.39
N TRP A 23 -4.03 -6.96 7.40
CA TRP A 23 -3.00 -7.51 6.52
C TRP A 23 -1.66 -7.78 7.23
N ALA A 24 -1.30 -7.03 8.28
CA ALA A 24 -0.02 -7.20 8.99
C ALA A 24 0.01 -8.47 9.88
N LYS A 25 -1.16 -8.96 10.30
CA LYS A 25 -1.29 -10.14 11.18
C LYS A 25 -1.03 -11.46 10.46
N ASN A 26 -1.21 -11.50 9.14
CA ASN A 26 -1.11 -12.74 8.35
C ASN A 26 0.34 -13.09 7.95
N VAL A 27 1.24 -12.12 7.95
CA VAL A 27 2.66 -12.31 7.59
C VAL A 27 3.51 -12.90 8.72
N SER A 28 3.27 -12.50 9.98
CA SER A 28 4.11 -12.91 11.12
C SER A 28 3.88 -14.34 11.63
N SER A 29 2.84 -15.05 11.17
CA SER A 29 2.48 -16.38 11.68
C SER A 29 3.15 -17.54 10.93
N ARG A 30 3.96 -17.28 9.89
CA ARG A 30 4.59 -18.36 9.07
C ARG A 30 6.02 -18.74 9.47
N GLY A 31 6.53 -18.25 10.61
CA GLY A 31 7.88 -18.56 11.08
C GLY A 31 7.91 -19.43 12.34
N LEU A 32 8.43 -20.65 12.21
CA LEU A 32 8.82 -21.63 13.24
C LEU A 32 7.74 -22.57 13.81
N SER A 33 7.58 -23.73 13.16
CA SER A 33 7.58 -25.01 13.89
C SER A 33 7.88 -26.18 12.94
N THR A 34 8.98 -26.88 13.19
CA THR A 34 9.39 -28.09 12.50
C THR A 34 8.49 -29.28 12.88
N ARG A 35 8.06 -30.03 11.84
CA ARG A 35 7.71 -31.46 11.86
C ARG A 35 6.34 -31.83 12.47
N THR A 36 5.31 -31.77 11.63
CA THR A 36 4.45 -32.93 11.32
C THR A 36 3.93 -32.75 9.89
N VAL A 37 4.11 -33.78 9.05
CA VAL A 37 3.40 -33.93 7.77
C VAL A 37 1.93 -34.20 8.09
N GLU A 38 1.16 -33.13 8.33
CA GLU A 38 -0.29 -33.21 8.46
C GLU A 38 -0.92 -32.38 7.36
N VAL A 39 -1.80 -33.05 6.64
CA VAL A 39 -2.62 -32.59 5.55
C VAL A 39 -3.45 -31.38 6.00
N VAL A 40 -2.90 -30.17 5.85
CA VAL A 40 -3.65 -28.90 5.94
C VAL A 40 -3.37 -28.03 4.72
N LYS A 41 -3.29 -28.65 3.54
CA LYS A 41 -3.30 -27.94 2.25
C LYS A 41 -4.70 -28.00 1.63
N SER A 42 -5.73 -27.82 2.44
CA SER A 42 -7.13 -27.88 1.99
C SER A 42 -8.06 -26.97 2.78
N GLU A 43 -7.54 -25.86 3.30
CA GLU A 43 -8.39 -24.73 3.65
C GLU A 43 -8.50 -23.80 2.42
N LYS A 44 -9.09 -24.36 1.36
CA LYS A 44 -9.91 -23.65 0.36
C LYS A 44 -9.35 -22.28 -0.06
N PHE A 45 -8.29 -22.32 -0.88
CA PHE A 45 -8.08 -21.36 -1.97
C PHE A 45 -9.19 -21.53 -3.02
N THR A 46 -10.44 -21.39 -2.58
CA THR A 46 -11.56 -21.32 -3.51
C THR A 46 -11.58 -19.91 -4.05
N LYS A 47 -12.00 -19.77 -5.31
CA LYS A 47 -12.22 -18.49 -5.98
C LYS A 47 -12.94 -17.46 -5.09
N ALA A 48 -13.94 -17.90 -4.33
CA ALA A 48 -14.69 -17.05 -3.41
C ALA A 48 -13.88 -16.53 -2.20
N GLY A 49 -12.79 -17.19 -1.81
CA GLY A 49 -11.89 -16.75 -0.74
C GLY A 49 -10.82 -15.75 -1.19
N ILE A 50 -10.45 -15.76 -2.47
CA ILE A 50 -9.38 -14.91 -3.03
C ILE A 50 -9.92 -13.58 -3.58
N ILE A 51 -11.18 -13.55 -4.05
CA ILE A 51 -11.81 -12.33 -4.57
C ILE A 51 -11.92 -11.22 -3.50
N PRO A 52 -12.39 -11.47 -2.26
CA PRO A 52 -12.49 -10.43 -1.24
C PRO A 52 -11.17 -9.70 -0.94
N PRO A 53 -10.02 -10.36 -0.70
CA PRO A 53 -8.75 -9.65 -0.47
C PRO A 53 -8.26 -8.90 -1.71
N LEU A 54 -8.53 -9.38 -2.93
CA LEU A 54 -8.25 -8.63 -4.16
C LEU A 54 -9.04 -7.32 -4.21
N LEU A 55 -10.34 -7.36 -3.92
CA LEU A 55 -11.18 -6.17 -3.90
C LEU A 55 -10.72 -5.15 -2.85
N ASP A 56 -10.36 -5.62 -1.65
CA ASP A 56 -9.80 -4.78 -0.58
C ASP A 56 -8.49 -4.11 -1.02
N LEU A 57 -7.56 -4.89 -1.60
CA LEU A 57 -6.29 -4.36 -2.13
C LEU A 57 -6.50 -3.31 -3.22
N ASN A 58 -7.47 -3.51 -4.11
CA ASN A 58 -7.76 -2.52 -5.15
C ASN A 58 -8.38 -1.25 -4.59
N GLN A 59 -9.30 -1.35 -3.61
CA GLN A 59 -9.83 -0.18 -2.91
C GLN A 59 -8.73 0.57 -2.14
N ASN A 60 -7.84 -0.17 -1.46
CA ASN A 60 -6.70 0.40 -0.76
C ASN A 60 -5.78 1.13 -1.75
N ARG A 61 -5.49 0.51 -2.89
CA ARG A 61 -4.72 1.11 -3.98
C ARG A 61 -5.35 2.42 -4.47
N SER A 62 -6.67 2.47 -4.63
CA SER A 62 -7.40 3.70 -4.99
C SER A 62 -7.16 4.81 -3.95
N LYS A 63 -7.32 4.48 -2.67
CA LYS A 63 -7.11 5.41 -1.55
C LYS A 63 -5.68 5.93 -1.51
N LEU A 64 -4.69 5.04 -1.61
CA LEU A 64 -3.28 5.40 -1.65
C LEU A 64 -2.97 6.34 -2.82
N LYS A 65 -3.48 6.07 -4.02
CA LYS A 65 -3.27 6.94 -5.18
C LYS A 65 -3.85 8.33 -4.98
N MET A 66 -5.07 8.43 -4.44
CA MET A 66 -5.67 9.73 -4.12
C MET A 66 -4.86 10.48 -3.06
N TYR A 67 -4.43 9.78 -2.01
CA TYR A 67 -3.62 10.36 -0.96
C TYR A 67 -2.27 10.90 -1.48
N ILE A 68 -1.54 10.07 -2.23
CA ILE A 68 -0.28 10.47 -2.89
C ILE A 68 -0.51 11.65 -3.84
N GLY A 69 -1.61 11.64 -4.61
CA GLY A 69 -1.98 12.73 -5.51
C GLY A 69 -2.17 14.04 -4.74
N HIS A 70 -2.97 14.01 -3.67
CA HIS A 70 -3.21 15.17 -2.82
C HIS A 70 -1.92 15.73 -2.19
N LEU A 71 -1.07 14.86 -1.63
CA LEU A 71 0.23 15.28 -1.10
C LEU A 71 1.08 15.97 -2.18
N ARG A 72 1.06 15.43 -3.40
CA ARG A 72 1.81 15.96 -4.53
C ARG A 72 1.29 17.31 -4.99
N ASP A 73 -0.01 17.52 -5.01
CA ASP A 73 -0.64 18.82 -5.30
C ASP A 73 -0.25 19.85 -4.24
N LEU A 74 -0.36 19.51 -2.95
CA LEU A 74 0.08 20.40 -1.86
C LEU A 74 1.57 20.76 -1.95
N CYS A 75 2.41 19.79 -2.30
CA CYS A 75 3.83 20.07 -2.55
C CYS A 75 4.00 21.03 -3.73
N GLN A 76 3.29 20.82 -4.83
CA GLN A 76 3.39 21.65 -6.02
C GLN A 76 3.01 23.11 -5.76
N GLU A 77 1.99 23.34 -4.93
CA GLU A 77 1.54 24.68 -4.55
C GLU A 77 2.53 25.41 -3.62
N ARG A 78 3.21 24.67 -2.74
CA ARG A 78 4.15 25.23 -1.76
C ARG A 78 5.59 25.32 -2.30
N ASP A 79 6.15 24.19 -2.71
CA ASP A 79 7.46 24.11 -3.35
C ASP A 79 7.55 22.88 -4.30
N PRO A 80 7.61 23.10 -5.63
CA PRO A 80 7.60 22.03 -6.61
C PRO A 80 8.90 21.21 -6.64
N GLN A 81 9.95 21.62 -5.93
CA GLN A 81 11.23 20.92 -5.90
C GLN A 81 11.25 19.79 -4.85
N ILE A 82 10.34 19.82 -3.85
CA ILE A 82 10.24 18.79 -2.78
C ILE A 82 10.18 17.38 -3.37
N LEU A 83 9.38 17.18 -4.43
CA LEU A 83 9.14 15.87 -5.02
C LEU A 83 9.92 15.64 -6.32
N GLN A 84 10.82 16.54 -6.71
CA GLN A 84 11.60 16.42 -7.94
C GLN A 84 12.50 15.17 -7.94
N ALA A 85 12.98 14.77 -6.76
CA ALA A 85 13.81 13.58 -6.59
C ALA A 85 13.01 12.26 -6.60
N LEU A 86 11.67 12.33 -6.55
CA LEU A 86 10.80 11.16 -6.48
C LEU A 86 10.14 10.89 -7.82
N THR A 87 10.34 9.67 -8.33
CA THR A 87 9.70 9.18 -9.54
C THR A 87 8.56 8.24 -9.16
N PRO A 88 7.31 8.46 -9.62
CA PRO A 88 6.22 7.56 -9.34
C PRO A 88 6.48 6.15 -9.91
N PRO A 89 6.15 5.08 -9.18
CA PRO A 89 6.25 3.71 -9.70
C PRO A 89 5.22 3.46 -10.81
N SER A 90 5.45 2.45 -11.66
CA SER A 90 4.51 2.07 -12.72
C SER A 90 3.11 1.75 -12.17
N SER A 91 3.07 1.15 -10.98
CA SER A 91 1.87 0.84 -10.20
C SER A 91 1.01 2.07 -9.91
N TYR A 92 1.59 3.28 -9.85
CA TYR A 92 0.88 4.55 -9.68
C TYR A 92 0.07 4.94 -10.91
N HIS A 93 0.58 4.69 -12.10
CA HIS A 93 -0.07 5.03 -13.36
C HIS A 93 -1.10 3.99 -13.82
N ARG A 94 -1.11 2.78 -13.24
CA ARG A 94 -2.08 1.75 -13.60
C ARG A 94 -3.52 2.18 -13.31
N SER A 95 -4.35 2.31 -14.34
CA SER A 95 -5.77 2.63 -14.19
C SER A 95 -6.52 1.52 -13.44
N GLN A 96 -7.45 1.90 -12.57
CA GLN A 96 -8.38 0.92 -12.00
C GLN A 96 -9.48 0.62 -13.01
N HIS A 97 -9.71 -0.66 -13.28
CA HIS A 97 -10.79 -1.09 -14.15
C HIS A 97 -12.08 -1.20 -13.36
N THR A 98 -13.12 -0.46 -13.76
CA THR A 98 -14.46 -0.55 -13.16
C THR A 98 -15.11 -1.92 -13.39
N ALA A 99 -14.67 -2.67 -14.39
CA ALA A 99 -15.10 -4.05 -14.66
C ALA A 99 -14.27 -5.12 -13.94
N TRP A 100 -13.22 -4.75 -13.20
CA TRP A 100 -12.25 -5.68 -12.66
C TRP A 100 -12.86 -6.76 -11.76
N GLU A 101 -13.81 -6.39 -10.89
CA GLU A 101 -14.52 -7.36 -10.04
C GLU A 101 -15.23 -8.44 -10.85
N THR A 102 -15.85 -8.07 -11.98
CA THR A 102 -16.51 -9.04 -12.88
C THR A 102 -15.48 -9.95 -13.54
N GLU A 103 -14.30 -9.42 -13.89
CA GLU A 103 -13.21 -10.21 -14.47
C GLU A 103 -12.63 -11.21 -13.46
N LEU A 104 -12.47 -10.81 -12.18
CA LEU A 104 -12.06 -11.72 -11.10
C LEU A 104 -13.02 -12.92 -10.97
N HIS A 105 -14.32 -12.65 -11.10
CA HIS A 105 -15.35 -13.71 -11.12
C HIS A 105 -15.29 -14.63 -12.34
N ASN A 106 -14.48 -14.34 -13.37
CA ASN A 106 -14.27 -15.20 -14.55
C ASN A 106 -12.91 -15.91 -14.55
N MET A 107 -11.93 -15.46 -13.76
CA MET A 107 -10.59 -16.06 -13.68
C MET A 107 -10.57 -17.46 -13.02
N THR A 108 -9.56 -18.27 -13.34
CA THR A 108 -9.30 -19.53 -12.61
C THR A 108 -8.61 -19.26 -11.27
N PRO A 109 -8.66 -20.19 -10.30
CA PRO A 109 -7.99 -20.00 -9.00
C PRO A 109 -6.50 -19.64 -9.13
N GLU A 110 -5.77 -20.28 -10.04
CA GLU A 110 -4.33 -20.03 -10.24
C GLU A 110 -4.07 -18.61 -10.78
N GLN A 111 -4.98 -18.11 -11.62
CA GLN A 111 -4.93 -16.74 -12.11
C GLN A 111 -5.24 -15.74 -10.99
N LEU A 112 -6.21 -16.05 -10.12
CA LEU A 112 -6.55 -15.22 -8.96
C LEU A 112 -5.41 -15.16 -7.95
N GLU A 113 -4.71 -16.28 -7.72
CA GLU A 113 -3.50 -16.30 -6.88
C GLU A 113 -2.40 -15.42 -7.47
N SER A 114 -2.13 -15.55 -8.78
CA SER A 114 -1.15 -14.70 -9.46
C SER A 114 -1.52 -13.21 -9.41
N GLU A 115 -2.80 -12.89 -9.63
CA GLU A 115 -3.31 -11.52 -9.54
C GLU A 115 -3.22 -10.97 -8.11
N LEU A 116 -3.42 -11.82 -7.10
CA LEU A 116 -3.27 -11.43 -5.69
C LEU A 116 -1.82 -11.06 -5.40
N GLU A 117 -0.86 -11.88 -5.80
CA GLU A 117 0.57 -11.60 -5.62
C GLU A 117 1.01 -10.31 -6.34
N VAL A 118 0.45 -10.03 -7.52
CA VAL A 118 0.69 -8.78 -8.24
C VAL A 118 0.07 -7.60 -7.49
N CYS A 119 -1.20 -7.71 -7.07
CA CYS A 119 -1.88 -6.63 -6.35
C CYS A 119 -1.21 -6.30 -5.01
N GLU A 120 -0.75 -7.30 -4.27
CA GLU A 120 -0.01 -7.12 -3.02
C GLU A 120 1.31 -6.37 -3.27
N ARG A 121 2.05 -6.77 -4.30
CA ARG A 121 3.31 -6.12 -4.68
C ARG A 121 3.09 -4.68 -5.11
N GLU A 122 2.12 -4.43 -5.99
CA GLU A 122 1.80 -3.08 -6.46
C GLU A 122 1.33 -2.19 -5.31
N SER A 123 0.57 -2.74 -4.36
CA SER A 123 0.16 -2.02 -3.16
C SER A 123 1.36 -1.67 -2.27
N ALA A 124 2.30 -2.60 -2.09
CA ALA A 124 3.52 -2.37 -1.32
C ALA A 124 4.40 -1.29 -1.97
N GLU A 125 4.59 -1.32 -3.30
CA GLU A 125 5.33 -0.28 -4.04
C GLU A 125 4.68 1.10 -3.89
N LEU A 126 3.35 1.17 -3.92
CA LEU A 126 2.63 2.43 -3.74
C LEU A 126 2.72 2.96 -2.33
N GLN A 127 2.66 2.07 -1.34
CA GLN A 127 2.85 2.44 0.05
C GLN A 127 4.27 2.94 0.31
N GLU A 128 5.29 2.27 -0.25
CA GLU A 128 6.68 2.73 -0.18
C GLU A 128 6.84 4.11 -0.81
N TYR A 129 6.24 4.33 -1.99
CA TYR A 129 6.25 5.63 -2.63
C TYR A 129 5.57 6.71 -1.78
N ALA A 130 4.39 6.43 -1.19
CA ALA A 130 3.72 7.34 -0.28
C ALA A 130 4.62 7.71 0.92
N ASN A 131 5.30 6.71 1.50
CA ASN A 131 6.25 6.94 2.58
C ASN A 131 7.41 7.84 2.13
N CYS A 132 7.99 7.60 0.95
CA CYS A 132 9.03 8.48 0.41
C CYS A 132 8.54 9.92 0.22
N VAL A 133 7.32 10.10 -0.30
CA VAL A 133 6.69 11.43 -0.43
C VAL A 133 6.57 12.10 0.93
N LEU A 134 6.04 11.40 1.93
CA LEU A 134 5.92 11.93 3.30
C LEU A 134 7.27 12.28 3.91
N GLN A 135 8.32 11.49 3.66
CA GLN A 135 9.67 11.79 4.13
C GLN A 135 10.23 13.04 3.46
N GLN A 136 10.08 13.19 2.13
CA GLN A 136 10.49 14.41 1.44
C GLN A 136 9.75 15.64 1.98
N ILE A 137 8.46 15.51 2.26
CA ILE A 137 7.68 16.58 2.87
C ILE A 137 8.22 16.90 4.27
N ALA A 138 8.48 15.90 5.10
CA ALA A 138 9.01 16.11 6.45
C ALA A 138 10.38 16.83 6.45
N ASP A 139 11.26 16.48 5.52
CA ASP A 139 12.60 17.08 5.39
C ASP A 139 12.57 18.52 4.83
N HIS A 140 11.64 18.82 3.93
CA HIS A 140 11.65 20.08 3.18
C HIS A 140 10.54 21.07 3.60
N CYS A 141 9.35 20.58 3.93
CA CYS A 141 8.16 21.38 4.24
C CYS A 141 7.18 20.65 5.20
N PRO A 142 7.54 20.49 6.49
CA PRO A 142 6.71 19.78 7.46
C PRO A 142 5.34 20.43 7.71
N ASP A 143 5.17 21.72 7.39
CA ASP A 143 3.92 22.47 7.44
C ASP A 143 2.78 21.79 6.64
N ILE A 144 3.12 21.14 5.52
CA ILE A 144 2.16 20.38 4.70
C ILE A 144 1.62 19.17 5.49
N LEU A 145 2.45 18.51 6.30
CA LEU A 145 2.00 17.38 7.15
C LEU A 145 1.01 17.86 8.19
N GLU A 146 1.27 19.02 8.80
CA GLU A 146 0.35 19.64 9.76
C GLU A 146 -1.00 19.96 9.12
N GLN A 147 -0.99 20.49 7.89
CA GLN A 147 -2.23 20.78 7.15
C GLN A 147 -3.03 19.49 6.82
N VAL A 148 -2.35 18.40 6.45
CA VAL A 148 -2.98 17.10 6.18
C VAL A 148 -3.58 16.52 7.46
N VAL A 149 -2.86 16.60 8.59
CA VAL A 149 -3.35 16.14 9.89
C VAL A 149 -4.59 16.93 10.31
N ASN A 150 -4.54 18.27 10.22
CA ASN A 150 -5.68 19.12 10.56
C ASN A 150 -6.91 18.83 9.68
N THR A 151 -6.71 18.64 8.37
CA THR A 151 -7.80 18.28 7.44
C THR A 151 -8.43 16.92 7.79
N LEU A 152 -7.62 15.94 8.23
CA LEU A 152 -8.10 14.62 8.65
C LEU A 152 -8.81 14.68 10.02
N GLU A 153 -8.37 15.54 10.93
CA GLU A 153 -9.01 15.76 12.24
C GLU A 153 -10.33 16.53 12.13
N GLU A 154 -10.45 17.49 11.21
CA GLU A 154 -11.67 18.26 10.95
C GLU A 154 -12.73 17.46 10.16
N SER A 155 -12.34 16.35 9.52
CA SER A 155 -13.24 15.47 8.76
C SER A 155 -13.87 14.34 9.61
N CYS A 156 -13.72 14.39 10.94
CA CYS A 156 -14.14 13.36 11.88
C CYS A 156 -15.36 13.73 12.72
#